data_AF-A0A915DE81-F1
#
_entry.id   AF-A0A915DE81-F1
#
_cell.length_a   1.000
_cell.length_b   1.000
_cell.length_c   1.000
_cell.angle_alpha   90.00
_cell.angle_beta   90.00
_cell.angle_gamma   90.00
#
_symmetry.space_group_name_H-M   'P 1'
#
loop_
_entity.id
_entity.type
_entity.pdbx_description
1 polymer ?
#
loop_
_entity_poly.entity_id
_entity_poly.type
_entity_poly.pdbx_seq_one_letter_code
_entity_poly.pdbx_strand_id
1 'polypeptide(L)'
;MGEQVEFVKQQIEKASKVSKVSGNSDVPKDGGKNKLSDEARKQFRDENDPLTIQCRAQFKQKKLEFINNMKKYLKEHADSLTAEEIERFGMQIDKAECQIRESAVKPSSKQKVKKLTAFEFYKLDKQEKYTNLDESEREEKLKRHFERLDAEKRAMYEEKEGNQ
;
A
#
# COMPACT_ATOMS: atom_id res chain seq x y z
N MET A 1 -17.01 -8.60 32.01
CA MET A 1 -16.21 -8.81 30.79
C MET A 1 -16.01 -10.29 30.40
N GLY A 2 -16.57 -11.28 31.13
CA GLY A 2 -16.40 -12.70 30.79
C GLY A 2 -17.33 -13.26 29.71
N GLU A 3 -18.52 -12.68 29.53
CA GLU A 3 -19.57 -13.28 28.66
C GLU A 3 -19.34 -13.03 27.15
N GLN A 4 -18.73 -11.90 26.76
CA GLN A 4 -18.46 -11.62 25.34
C GLN A 4 -17.34 -12.49 24.76
N VAL A 5 -16.37 -12.89 25.59
CA VAL A 5 -15.26 -13.75 25.16
C VAL A 5 -15.74 -15.18 24.89
N GLU A 6 -16.68 -15.67 25.70
CA GLU A 6 -17.30 -16.98 25.51
C GLU A 6 -18.20 -17.02 24.26
N PHE A 7 -18.96 -15.96 24.00
CA PHE A 7 -19.78 -15.88 22.78
C PHE A 7 -18.93 -15.92 21.50
N VAL A 8 -17.80 -15.22 21.48
CA VAL A 8 -16.90 -15.19 20.31
C VAL A 8 -16.22 -16.55 20.09
N LYS A 9 -15.77 -17.22 21.16
CA LYS A 9 -15.23 -18.59 21.04
C LYS A 9 -16.27 -19.56 20.48
N GLN A 10 -17.52 -19.44 20.93
CA GLN A 10 -18.60 -20.32 20.49
C GLN A 10 -18.97 -20.12 19.01
N GLN A 11 -18.85 -18.90 18.47
CA GLN A 11 -19.04 -18.65 17.03
C GLN A 11 -17.89 -19.21 16.18
N ILE A 12 -16.66 -19.13 16.68
CA ILE A 12 -15.48 -19.71 16.00
C ILE A 12 -15.57 -21.24 15.95
N GLU A 13 -16.00 -21.89 17.03
CA GLU A 13 -16.15 -23.35 17.07
C GLU A 13 -17.26 -23.83 16.12
N LYS A 14 -18.38 -23.10 16.03
CA LYS A 14 -19.46 -23.40 15.07
C LYS A 14 -18.98 -23.29 13.63
N ALA A 15 -18.21 -22.25 13.29
CA ALA A 15 -17.64 -22.09 11.96
C ALA A 15 -16.64 -23.22 11.61
N SER A 16 -15.89 -23.71 12.60
CA SER A 16 -14.91 -24.79 12.38
C SER A 16 -15.55 -26.17 12.22
N LYS A 17 -16.73 -26.43 12.80
CA LYS A 17 -17.46 -27.71 12.67
C LYS A 17 -18.14 -27.88 11.30
N VAL A 18 -18.49 -26.79 10.62
CA VAL A 18 -19.07 -26.83 9.25
C VAL A 18 -18.04 -27.30 8.21
N SER A 19 -16.73 -27.17 8.49
CA SER A 19 -15.68 -27.46 7.53
C SER A 19 -15.16 -28.91 7.55
N LYS A 20 -15.75 -29.82 8.34
CA LYS A 20 -15.40 -31.25 8.37
C LYS A 20 -16.58 -32.12 7.94
N VAL A 21 -16.97 -31.99 6.68
CA VAL A 21 -17.63 -33.08 5.95
C VAL A 21 -16.73 -33.42 4.77
N SER A 22 -16.18 -34.62 4.84
CA SER A 22 -15.32 -35.24 3.84
C SER A 22 -16.09 -35.60 2.58
N GLY A 23 -15.40 -35.58 1.44
CA GLY A 23 -15.52 -36.66 0.45
C GLY A 23 -16.26 -36.32 -0.84
N ASN A 24 -15.46 -36.18 -1.90
CA ASN A 24 -15.76 -36.47 -3.31
C ASN A 24 -16.87 -35.72 -4.07
N SER A 25 -16.58 -35.63 -5.37
CA SER A 25 -17.42 -35.29 -6.53
C SER A 25 -17.62 -33.81 -6.85
N ASP A 26 -17.25 -33.50 -8.10
CA ASP A 26 -17.64 -32.35 -8.91
C ASP A 26 -17.31 -30.97 -8.36
N VAL A 27 -16.14 -30.46 -8.77
CA VAL A 27 -15.87 -29.02 -8.81
C VAL A 27 -16.74 -28.42 -9.90
N PRO A 28 -17.80 -27.66 -9.59
CA PRO A 28 -18.52 -26.90 -10.60
C PRO A 28 -17.57 -25.78 -11.04
N LYS A 29 -17.25 -25.74 -12.33
CA LYS A 29 -16.62 -24.58 -12.97
C LYS A 29 -17.66 -23.46 -13.04
N ASP A 30 -18.02 -22.88 -11.89
CA ASP A 30 -18.86 -21.70 -11.87
C ASP A 30 -18.02 -20.50 -11.42
N GLY A 31 -18.04 -19.46 -12.25
CA GLY A 31 -17.33 -18.20 -12.10
C GLY A 31 -17.93 -17.37 -10.97
N GLY A 32 -17.87 -17.91 -9.75
CA GLY A 32 -18.38 -17.30 -8.53
C GLY A 32 -17.60 -16.04 -8.20
N LYS A 33 -18.02 -14.91 -8.76
CA LYS A 33 -17.71 -13.59 -8.23
C LYS A 33 -18.22 -13.57 -6.79
N ASN A 34 -17.31 -13.79 -5.83
CA ASN A 34 -17.57 -13.61 -4.41
C ASN A 34 -18.00 -12.16 -4.17
N LYS A 35 -19.30 -11.91 -4.25
CA LYS A 35 -19.90 -10.62 -3.89
C LYS A 35 -20.03 -10.61 -2.38
N LEU A 36 -18.96 -10.21 -1.69
CA LEU A 36 -19.10 -9.65 -0.33
C LEU A 36 -20.22 -8.60 -0.39
N SER A 37 -21.16 -8.65 0.55
CA SER A 37 -22.24 -7.66 0.61
C SER A 37 -21.64 -6.26 0.71
N ASP A 38 -22.28 -5.29 0.05
CA ASP A 38 -21.77 -3.92 0.04
C ASP A 38 -21.71 -3.32 1.47
N GLU A 39 -22.56 -3.80 2.38
CA GLU A 39 -22.48 -3.57 3.83
C GLU A 39 -21.17 -4.05 4.45
N ALA A 40 -20.73 -5.28 4.17
CA ALA A 40 -19.46 -5.80 4.69
C ALA A 40 -18.28 -4.97 4.15
N ARG A 41 -18.33 -4.61 2.85
CA ARG A 41 -17.31 -3.74 2.24
C ARG A 41 -17.29 -2.34 2.85
N LYS A 42 -18.43 -1.81 3.26
CA LYS A 42 -18.56 -0.49 3.90
C LYS A 42 -18.01 -0.52 5.34
N GLN A 43 -18.27 -1.59 6.09
CA GLN A 43 -17.70 -1.79 7.42
C GLN A 43 -16.17 -1.91 7.39
N PHE A 44 -15.60 -2.64 6.42
CA PHE A 44 -14.15 -2.75 6.25
C PHE A 44 -13.45 -1.46 5.76
N ARG A 45 -14.20 -0.45 5.31
CA ARG A 45 -13.64 0.85 4.90
C ARG A 45 -13.41 1.79 6.09
N ASP A 46 -14.04 1.54 7.23
CA ASP A 46 -13.77 2.33 8.43
C ASP A 46 -12.45 1.88 9.06
N GLU A 47 -11.41 2.70 8.88
CA GLU A 47 -10.08 2.40 9.38
C GLU A 47 -9.95 2.58 10.90
N ASN A 48 -10.94 3.23 11.53
CA ASN A 48 -10.98 3.47 12.96
C ASN A 48 -11.85 2.45 13.72
N ASP A 49 -12.55 1.58 13.00
CA ASP A 49 -13.34 0.52 13.59
C ASP A 49 -12.42 -0.47 14.36
N PRO A 50 -12.65 -0.71 15.68
CA PRO A 50 -11.78 -1.56 16.48
C PRO A 50 -11.64 -2.98 15.93
N LEU A 51 -12.69 -3.53 15.31
CA LEU A 51 -12.66 -4.86 14.71
C LEU A 51 -11.78 -4.86 13.45
N THR A 52 -11.88 -3.84 12.61
CA THR A 52 -11.03 -3.65 11.43
C THR A 52 -9.55 -3.50 11.82
N ILE A 53 -9.24 -2.73 12.88
CA ILE A 53 -7.89 -2.61 13.42
C ILE A 53 -7.36 -3.97 13.89
N GLN A 54 -8.16 -4.71 14.67
CA GLN A 54 -7.78 -6.03 15.17
C GLN A 54 -7.55 -7.04 14.04
N CYS A 55 -8.43 -7.07 13.04
CA CYS A 55 -8.27 -7.94 11.87
C CYS A 55 -7.03 -7.59 11.05
N ARG A 56 -6.72 -6.29 10.87
CA ARG A 56 -5.48 -5.83 10.21
C ARG A 56 -4.24 -6.28 11.00
N ALA A 57 -4.25 -6.16 12.32
CA ALA A 57 -3.14 -6.60 13.18
C ALA A 57 -2.93 -8.12 13.10
N GLN A 58 -4.01 -8.91 13.19
CA GLN A 58 -3.95 -10.37 13.05
C GLN A 58 -3.49 -10.80 11.65
N PHE A 59 -3.93 -10.11 10.60
CA PHE A 59 -3.46 -10.36 9.24
C PHE A 59 -1.95 -10.14 9.13
N LYS A 60 -1.43 -9.01 9.64
CA LYS A 60 0.02 -8.74 9.65
C LYS A 60 0.78 -9.83 10.39
N GLN A 61 0.30 -10.23 11.57
CA GLN A 61 0.93 -11.30 12.36
C GLN A 61 0.98 -12.62 11.58
N LYS A 62 -0.16 -13.10 11.05
CA LYS A 62 -0.21 -14.35 10.27
C LYS A 62 0.65 -14.28 9.01
N LYS A 63 0.76 -13.10 8.39
CA LYS A 63 1.60 -12.88 7.22
C LYS A 63 3.09 -12.96 7.57
N LEU A 64 3.51 -12.43 8.71
CA LEU A 64 4.88 -12.58 9.23
C LEU A 64 5.19 -14.05 9.54
N GLU A 65 4.28 -14.76 10.18
CA GLU A 65 4.41 -16.21 10.44
C GLU A 65 4.59 -16.99 9.13
N PHE A 66 3.78 -16.68 8.11
CA PHE A 66 3.92 -17.26 6.78
C PHE A 66 5.30 -17.01 6.16
N ILE A 67 5.80 -15.77 6.21
CA ILE A 67 7.13 -15.42 5.67
C ILE A 67 8.23 -16.20 6.41
N ASN A 68 8.17 -16.26 7.74
CA ASN A 68 9.16 -16.97 8.53
C ASN A 68 9.15 -18.48 8.22
N ASN A 69 7.96 -19.06 8.05
CA ASN A 69 7.83 -20.47 7.66
C ASN A 69 8.41 -20.72 6.26
N MET A 70 8.18 -19.82 5.31
CA MET A 70 8.75 -19.92 3.95
C MET A 70 10.28 -19.82 3.96
N LYS A 71 10.84 -18.89 4.74
CA LYS A 71 12.30 -18.75 4.91
C LYS A 71 12.90 -19.99 5.57
N LYS A 72 12.23 -20.54 6.58
CA LYS A 72 12.64 -21.77 7.25
C LYS A 72 12.63 -22.95 6.27
N TYR A 73 11.55 -23.10 5.50
CA TYR A 73 11.42 -24.13 4.47
C TYR A 73 12.56 -24.07 3.45
N LEU A 74 12.86 -22.87 2.93
CA LEU A 74 13.98 -22.68 2.01
C LEU A 74 15.32 -23.07 2.61
N LYS A 75 15.53 -22.79 3.90
CA LYS A 75 16.78 -23.15 4.60
C LYS A 75 16.89 -24.65 4.84
N GLU A 76 15.79 -25.31 5.20
CA GLU A 76 15.76 -26.76 5.50
C GLU A 76 15.83 -27.62 4.23
N HIS A 77 15.33 -27.11 3.10
CA HIS A 77 15.23 -27.84 1.84
C HIS A 77 16.15 -27.30 0.74
N ALA A 78 17.12 -26.45 1.08
CA ALA A 78 18.01 -25.77 0.12
C ALA A 78 18.68 -26.74 -0.87
N ASP A 79 19.11 -27.91 -0.39
CA ASP A 79 19.82 -28.91 -1.20
C ASP A 79 18.88 -29.76 -2.08
N SER A 80 17.58 -29.74 -1.77
CA SER A 80 16.54 -30.52 -2.48
C SER A 80 15.73 -29.70 -3.47
N LEU A 81 15.88 -28.37 -3.45
CA LEU A 81 15.15 -27.45 -4.31
C LEU A 81 16.00 -27.06 -5.51
N THR A 82 15.34 -26.91 -6.66
CA THR A 82 15.97 -26.34 -7.85
C THR A 82 16.18 -24.83 -7.69
N ALA A 83 17.12 -24.26 -8.44
CA ALA A 83 17.34 -22.81 -8.46
C ALA A 83 16.08 -22.01 -8.82
N GLU A 84 15.27 -22.53 -9.76
CA GLU A 84 14.00 -21.91 -10.17
C GLU A 84 12.94 -21.92 -9.05
N GLU A 85 12.90 -22.96 -8.22
CA GLU A 85 12.00 -23.03 -7.07
C GLU A 85 12.45 -22.07 -5.97
N ILE A 86 13.75 -22.00 -5.70
CA ILE A 86 14.34 -21.05 -4.75
C ILE A 86 14.01 -19.61 -5.17
N GLU A 87 14.18 -19.28 -6.46
CA GLU A 87 13.84 -17.95 -6.99
C GLU A 87 12.35 -17.64 -6.86
N ARG A 88 11.47 -18.60 -7.23
CA ARG A 88 10.01 -18.43 -7.08
C ARG A 88 9.59 -18.18 -5.64
N PHE A 89 10.16 -18.93 -4.69
CA PHE A 89 9.88 -18.72 -3.28
C PHE A 89 10.47 -17.40 -2.76
N GLY A 90 11.65 -17.00 -3.22
CA GLY A 90 12.23 -15.68 -2.96
C GLY A 90 11.27 -14.56 -3.39
N MET A 91 10.77 -14.60 -4.63
CA MET A 91 9.79 -13.62 -5.13
C MET A 91 8.50 -13.59 -4.30
N GLN A 92 8.01 -14.75 -3.83
CA GLN A 92 6.82 -14.81 -2.99
C GLN A 92 7.06 -14.20 -1.60
N ILE A 93 8.25 -14.41 -1.03
CA ILE A 93 8.68 -13.82 0.24
C ILE A 93 8.79 -12.30 0.09
N ASP A 94 9.50 -11.81 -0.93
CA ASP A 94 9.68 -10.38 -1.18
C ASP A 94 8.34 -9.67 -1.37
N LYS A 95 7.43 -10.27 -2.16
CA LYS A 95 6.07 -9.75 -2.35
C LYS A 95 5.30 -9.69 -1.02
N ALA A 96 5.42 -10.73 -0.19
CA ALA A 96 4.76 -10.77 1.11
C ALA A 96 5.34 -9.72 2.08
N GLU A 97 6.66 -9.50 2.07
CA GLU A 97 7.32 -8.46 2.86
C GLU A 97 6.89 -7.06 2.43
N CYS A 98 6.84 -6.79 1.13
CA CYS A 98 6.35 -5.52 0.60
C CYS A 98 4.91 -5.23 1.04
N GLN A 99 4.03 -6.23 1.03
CA GLN A 99 2.64 -6.06 1.50
C GLN A 99 2.54 -5.69 2.99
N ILE A 100 3.46 -6.17 3.82
CA ILE A 100 3.51 -5.80 5.24
C ILE A 100 4.06 -4.38 5.40
N ARG A 101 5.11 -4.00 4.65
CA ARG A 101 5.68 -2.65 4.69
C ARG A 101 4.72 -1.59 4.16
N GLU A 102 4.07 -1.84 3.02
CA GLU A 102 3.10 -0.94 2.37
C GLU A 102 1.74 -0.86 3.10
N SER A 103 1.49 -1.75 4.07
CA SER A 103 0.30 -1.65 4.93
C SER A 103 0.40 -0.54 5.98
N ALA A 104 1.52 0.20 6.01
CA ALA A 104 1.60 1.52 6.60
C ALA A 104 1.14 2.52 5.54
N VAL A 105 -0.16 2.80 5.52
CA VAL A 105 -0.76 3.97 4.85
C VAL A 105 -0.30 4.14 3.40
N LYS A 106 -0.96 3.48 2.44
CA LYS A 106 -1.08 4.14 1.13
C LYS A 106 -1.93 5.39 1.40
N PRO A 107 -1.38 6.62 1.37
CA PRO A 107 -2.24 7.79 1.42
C PRO A 107 -3.23 7.58 0.28
N SER A 108 -4.53 7.59 0.57
CA SER A 108 -5.54 7.52 -0.47
C SER A 108 -5.13 8.58 -1.49
N SER A 109 -4.94 8.20 -2.74
CA SER A 109 -4.57 9.11 -3.82
C SER A 109 -5.73 10.03 -4.20
N LYS A 110 -6.48 10.53 -3.21
CA LYS A 110 -6.89 11.93 -3.24
C LYS A 110 -5.62 12.74 -3.10
N GLN A 111 -4.83 12.80 -4.18
CA GLN A 111 -3.85 13.86 -4.35
C GLN A 111 -4.64 15.14 -4.11
N LYS A 112 -4.49 15.74 -2.92
CA LYS A 112 -4.74 17.16 -2.78
C LYS A 112 -3.89 17.75 -3.89
N VAL A 113 -4.53 18.33 -4.91
CA VAL A 113 -3.82 19.04 -5.97
C VAL A 113 -2.85 19.95 -5.22
N LYS A 114 -1.56 19.62 -5.28
CA LYS A 114 -0.55 20.32 -4.51
C LYS A 114 -0.58 21.72 -5.09
N LYS A 115 -1.06 22.70 -4.32
CA LYS A 115 -1.03 24.09 -4.76
C LYS A 115 0.42 24.41 -5.12
N LEU A 116 0.64 24.74 -6.39
CA LEU A 116 1.95 25.08 -6.91
C LEU A 116 2.32 26.45 -6.35
N THR A 117 3.56 26.61 -5.92
CA THR A 117 4.05 27.93 -5.50
C THR A 117 4.44 28.75 -6.72
N ALA A 118 4.62 30.07 -6.56
CA ALA A 118 5.13 30.94 -7.61
C ALA A 118 6.47 30.44 -8.18
N PHE A 119 7.33 29.88 -7.33
CA PHE A 119 8.59 29.28 -7.77
C PHE A 119 8.39 28.01 -8.60
N GLU A 120 7.40 27.17 -8.28
CA GLU A 120 7.08 25.99 -9.08
C GLU A 120 6.52 26.37 -10.46
N PHE A 121 5.68 27.40 -10.56
CA PHE A 121 5.28 27.95 -11.86
C PHE A 121 6.46 28.51 -12.65
N TYR A 122 7.38 29.17 -11.96
CA TYR A 122 8.61 29.66 -12.58
C TYR A 122 9.50 28.52 -13.09
N LYS A 123 9.64 27.41 -12.34
CA LYS A 123 10.35 26.21 -12.79
C LYS A 123 9.71 25.62 -14.05
N LEU A 124 8.38 25.51 -14.09
CA LEU A 124 7.65 25.03 -15.26
C LEU A 124 7.89 25.92 -16.49
N ASP A 125 7.82 27.25 -16.31
CA ASP A 125 8.08 28.22 -17.38
C ASP A 125 9.56 28.20 -17.86
N LYS A 126 10.48 27.71 -17.03
CA LYS A 126 11.92 27.59 -17.33
C LYS A 126 12.38 26.14 -17.41
N GLN A 127 11.49 25.21 -17.76
CA GLN A 127 11.77 23.78 -17.83
C GLN A 127 12.88 23.42 -18.84
N GLU A 128 13.14 24.26 -19.83
CA GLU A 128 14.22 24.04 -20.82
C GLU A 128 15.53 24.77 -20.45
N LYS A 129 15.57 25.51 -19.34
CA LYS A 129 16.78 26.21 -18.90
C LYS A 129 17.64 25.32 -18.01
N TYR A 130 18.96 25.42 -18.23
CA TYR A 130 19.99 24.74 -17.45
C TYR A 130 19.86 23.21 -17.46
N THR A 131 19.33 22.64 -18.53
CA THR A 131 19.16 21.19 -18.73
C THR A 131 20.49 20.43 -18.84
N ASN A 132 21.59 21.16 -19.02
CA ASN A 132 22.94 20.66 -19.03
C ASN A 132 23.60 20.58 -17.64
N LEU A 133 22.90 21.00 -16.58
CA LEU A 133 23.35 20.91 -15.19
C LEU A 133 22.61 19.76 -14.48
N ASP A 134 23.23 19.26 -13.42
CA ASP A 134 22.59 18.28 -12.54
C ASP A 134 21.38 18.89 -11.83
N GLU A 135 20.36 18.07 -11.54
CA GLU A 135 19.04 18.55 -11.07
C GLU A 135 19.15 19.43 -9.81
N SER A 136 20.06 19.09 -8.88
CA SER A 136 20.28 19.89 -7.67
C SER A 136 20.91 21.26 -7.97
N GLU A 137 21.88 21.32 -8.88
CA GLU A 137 22.54 22.58 -9.25
C GLU A 137 21.59 23.45 -10.08
N ARG A 138 20.80 22.82 -10.93
CA ARG A 138 19.75 23.44 -11.72
C ARG A 138 18.70 24.09 -10.85
N GLU A 139 18.21 23.39 -9.83
CA GLU A 139 17.22 23.93 -8.90
C GLU A 139 17.78 25.14 -8.14
N GLU A 140 19.01 25.07 -7.64
CA GLU A 140 19.64 26.19 -6.95
C GLU A 140 19.83 27.41 -7.87
N LYS A 141 20.22 27.18 -9.13
CA LYS A 141 20.39 28.25 -10.12
C LYS A 141 19.06 28.89 -10.51
N LEU A 142 18.00 28.09 -10.68
CA LEU A 142 16.65 28.59 -10.91
C LEU A 142 16.13 29.38 -9.72
N LYS A 143 16.40 28.93 -8.48
CA LYS A 143 16.01 29.63 -7.26
C LYS A 143 16.67 31.00 -7.15
N ARG A 144 18.00 31.07 -7.33
CA ARG A 144 18.74 32.34 -7.34
C ARG A 144 18.25 33.28 -8.42
N HIS A 145 17.87 32.75 -9.59
CA HIS A 145 17.30 33.57 -10.65
C HIS A 145 15.89 34.07 -10.30
N PHE A 146 15.04 33.22 -9.73
CA PHE A 146 13.71 33.59 -9.27
C PHE A 146 13.75 34.71 -8.22
N GLU A 147 14.71 34.62 -7.29
CA GLU A 147 14.91 35.63 -6.25
C GLU A 147 15.35 37.00 -6.78
N ARG A 148 16.02 37.02 -7.94
CA ARG A 148 16.53 38.21 -8.63
C ARG A 148 15.60 38.71 -9.74
N LEU A 149 14.41 38.11 -9.90
CA LEU A 149 13.45 38.61 -10.88
C LEU A 149 13.00 40.03 -10.52
N ASP A 150 12.74 40.81 -11.56
CA ASP A 150 12.07 42.10 -11.43
C ASP A 150 10.72 41.92 -10.72
N ALA A 151 10.34 42.89 -9.88
CA ALA A 151 9.12 42.82 -9.07
C ALA A 151 7.87 42.54 -9.93
N GLU A 152 7.78 43.16 -11.11
CA GLU A 152 6.68 42.93 -12.07
C GLU A 152 6.62 41.48 -12.56
N LYS A 153 7.78 40.89 -12.89
CA LYS A 153 7.86 39.50 -13.37
C LYS A 153 7.56 38.51 -12.25
N ARG A 154 8.01 38.81 -11.03
CA ARG A 154 7.74 37.99 -9.86
C ARG A 154 6.25 37.97 -9.52
N ALA A 155 5.61 39.15 -9.57
CA ALA A 155 4.17 39.29 -9.33
C ALA A 155 3.31 38.43 -10.28
N MET A 156 3.72 38.25 -11.55
CA MET A 156 3.01 37.36 -12.48
C MET A 156 2.97 35.89 -12.02
N TYR A 157 4.02 35.41 -11.34
CA TYR A 157 4.04 34.04 -10.83
C TYR A 157 3.30 33.93 -9.48
N GLU A 158 3.33 34.98 -8.66
CA GLU A 158 2.56 35.08 -7.41
C GLU A 158 1.04 35.18 -7.68
N GLU A 159 0.63 35.87 -8.74
CA GLU A 159 -0.77 35.92 -9.19
C GLU A 159 -1.26 34.54 -9.64
N LYS A 160 -0.42 33.79 -10.38
CA LYS A 160 -0.70 32.39 -10.76
C LYS A 160 -0.80 31.47 -9.54
N GLU A 161 -0.01 31.72 -8.51
CA GLU A 161 -0.13 31.02 -7.22
C GLU A 161 -1.47 31.32 -6.54
N GLY A 162 -1.90 32.58 -6.51
CA GLY A 162 -3.15 33.01 -5.90
C GLY A 162 -4.42 32.51 -6.61
N ASN A 163 -4.37 32.29 -7.92
CA ASN A 163 -5.52 31.90 -8.75
C ASN A 163 -5.79 30.37 -8.83
N GLN A 164 -5.33 29.58 -7.84
CA GLN A 164 -5.47 28.11 -7.76
C GLN A 164 -6.56 27.59 -6.80
#